data_AF-A0A936KTS3-F1
#
_entry.id   AF-A0A936KTS3-F1
#
_cell.length_a   1.000
_cell.length_b   1.000
_cell.length_c   1.000
_cell.angle_alpha   90.00
_cell.angle_beta   90.00
_cell.angle_gamma   90.00
#
_symmetry.space_group_name_H-M   'P 1'
#
loop_
_entity.id
_entity.type
_entity.pdbx_description
1 polymer ?
#
loop_
_entity_poly.entity_id
_entity_poly.type
_entity_poly.pdbx_seq_one_letter_code
_entity_poly.pdbx_strand_id
1 'polypeptide(L)'
;MKTTLNFLIRIILTGLLVAWAVMPYFDNSTNDSVINEIFRIGILPSILIIGAFFIMVGFYCRTLQRCLTLIKPENRKTKPTSVWYMFAVPFNFVEDFFIVVNVANSIEEEKKSNAKLKNVSDFGMISGIGWSIAQVLSFVPNIVGQIAGILGMILVIYHWTQIAKINKLLADNVLKQ
;
A
#
# COMPACT_ATOMS: atom_id res chain seq x y z
N MET A 1 -0.10 25.45 7.00
CA MET A 1 -1.35 25.32 6.20
C MET A 1 -1.40 24.06 5.34
N LYS A 2 -0.45 23.82 4.41
CA LYS A 2 -0.45 22.61 3.55
C LYS A 2 -0.48 21.28 4.33
N THR A 3 0.27 21.17 5.43
CA THR A 3 0.33 19.95 6.25
C THR A 3 -1.00 19.65 6.96
N THR A 4 -1.64 20.68 7.53
CA THR A 4 -2.95 20.55 8.19
C THR A 4 -4.04 20.18 7.20
N LEU A 5 -4.03 20.79 6.01
CA LEU A 5 -4.98 20.47 4.93
C LEU A 5 -4.83 19.03 4.45
N ASN A 6 -3.61 18.54 4.23
CA ASN A 6 -3.36 17.16 3.82
C ASN A 6 -3.84 16.16 4.88
N PHE A 7 -3.62 16.47 6.16
CA PHE A 7 -4.09 15.62 7.25
C PHE A 7 -5.62 15.57 7.32
N LEU A 8 -6.29 16.73 7.17
CA LEU A 8 -7.75 16.81 7.10
C LEU A 8 -8.30 16.04 5.91
N ILE A 9 -7.70 16.17 4.73
CA ILE A 9 -8.09 15.42 3.53
C ILE A 9 -8.04 13.91 3.80
N ARG A 10 -6.95 13.42 4.43
CA ARG A 10 -6.82 11.99 4.74
C ARG A 10 -7.89 11.49 5.72
N ILE A 11 -8.20 12.28 6.75
CA ILE A 11 -9.27 11.96 7.70
C ILE A 11 -10.62 11.93 6.99
N ILE A 12 -10.94 12.93 6.17
CA ILE A 12 -12.21 13.02 5.44
C ILE A 12 -12.35 11.84 4.48
N LEU A 13 -11.32 11.52 3.69
CA LEU A 13 -11.33 10.39 2.77
C LEU A 13 -11.48 9.05 3.51
N THR A 14 -10.80 8.89 4.64
CA THR A 14 -10.93 7.68 5.46
C THR A 14 -12.34 7.57 6.03
N GLY A 15 -12.90 8.68 6.54
CA GLY A 15 -14.26 8.73 7.06
C GLY A 15 -15.31 8.39 5.99
N LEU A 16 -15.16 8.92 4.77
CA LEU A 16 -16.02 8.58 3.64
C LEU A 16 -15.91 7.11 3.24
N LEU A 17 -14.69 6.56 3.20
CA LEU A 17 -14.46 5.16 2.87
C LEU A 17 -15.08 4.22 3.91
N VAL A 18 -14.92 4.54 5.20
CA VAL A 18 -15.55 3.79 6.30
C VAL A 18 -17.07 3.88 6.21
N ALA A 19 -17.63 5.08 6.02
CA ALA A 19 -19.07 5.27 5.90
C ALA A 19 -19.64 4.45 4.73
N TRP A 20 -18.96 4.44 3.59
CA TRP A 20 -19.33 3.64 2.43
C TRP A 20 -19.20 2.13 2.66
N ALA A 21 -18.12 1.67 3.30
CA ALA A 21 -17.92 0.25 3.62
C ALA A 21 -18.94 -0.28 4.64
N VAL A 22 -19.42 0.56 5.56
CA VAL A 22 -20.41 0.19 6.58
C VAL A 22 -21.84 0.34 6.06
N MET A 23 -22.11 1.21 5.08
CA MET A 23 -23.46 1.43 4.50
C MET A 23 -24.22 0.13 4.15
N PRO A 24 -23.64 -0.87 3.46
CA PRO A 24 -24.38 -2.10 3.11
C PRO A 24 -24.77 -2.96 4.34
N TYR A 25 -24.14 -2.74 5.51
CA TYR A 25 -24.50 -3.44 6.75
C TYR A 25 -25.72 -2.83 7.45
N PHE A 26 -26.14 -1.62 7.07
CA PHE A 26 -27.37 -1.00 7.60
C PHE A 26 -28.61 -1.35 6.79
N ASP A 27 -28.46 -1.95 5.60
CA ASP A 27 -29.57 -2.40 4.79
C ASP A 27 -29.92 -3.84 5.22
N ASN A 28 -31.10 -4.03 5.83
CA ASN A 28 -31.55 -5.28 6.48
C ASN A 28 -31.78 -6.47 5.52
N SER A 29 -31.23 -6.45 4.31
CA SER A 29 -31.27 -7.60 3.39
C SER A 29 -30.17 -8.60 3.76
N THR A 30 -30.55 -9.56 4.60
CA THR A 30 -29.97 -10.91 4.77
C THR A 30 -28.71 -11.18 3.94
N ASN A 31 -27.54 -11.00 4.54
CA ASN A 31 -26.28 -11.52 4.03
C ASN A 31 -25.60 -12.29 5.15
N ASP A 32 -25.25 -13.55 4.89
CA ASP A 32 -24.34 -14.34 5.73
C ASP A 32 -23.14 -13.47 6.10
N SER A 33 -23.09 -13.02 7.35
CA SER A 33 -22.06 -12.07 7.78
C SER A 33 -20.66 -12.62 7.48
N VAL A 34 -19.71 -11.76 7.14
CA VAL A 34 -18.27 -12.13 7.03
C VAL A 34 -17.81 -12.91 8.28
N ILE A 35 -18.40 -12.58 9.43
CA ILE A 35 -18.21 -13.27 10.70
C ILE A 35 -18.69 -14.74 10.62
N ASN A 36 -19.85 -15.02 10.04
CA ASN A 36 -20.33 -16.39 9.82
C ASN A 36 -19.47 -17.16 8.82
N GLU A 37 -18.94 -16.53 7.78
CA GLU A 37 -17.97 -17.17 6.88
C GLU A 37 -16.65 -17.51 7.58
N ILE A 38 -16.14 -16.60 8.43
CA ILE A 38 -14.99 -16.84 9.31
C ILE A 38 -15.26 -18.02 10.25
N PHE A 39 -16.44 -18.06 10.88
CA PHE A 39 -16.83 -19.20 11.73
C PHE A 39 -16.99 -20.51 10.95
N ARG A 40 -17.39 -20.47 9.67
CA ARG A 40 -17.46 -21.65 8.78
C ARG A 40 -16.06 -22.17 8.40
N ILE A 41 -15.09 -21.28 8.19
CA ILE A 41 -13.69 -21.67 7.88
C ILE A 41 -12.98 -22.19 9.14
N GLY A 42 -13.33 -21.65 10.31
CA GLY A 42 -12.79 -22.03 11.61
C GLY A 42 -11.79 -21.00 12.15
N ILE A 43 -11.77 -20.80 13.47
CA ILE A 43 -10.98 -19.75 14.13
C ILE A 43 -9.47 -19.82 13.80
N LEU A 44 -8.92 -21.05 13.78
CA LEU A 44 -7.50 -21.29 13.58
C LEU A 44 -7.02 -20.89 12.17
N PRO A 45 -7.63 -21.40 11.07
CA PRO A 45 -7.27 -20.97 9.72
C PRO A 45 -7.50 -19.46 9.50
N SER A 46 -8.52 -18.85 10.09
CA SER A 46 -8.72 -17.39 10.00
C SER A 46 -7.58 -16.60 10.64
N ILE A 47 -7.13 -17.00 11.85
CA ILE A 47 -5.97 -16.38 12.50
C ILE A 47 -4.70 -16.54 11.64
N LEU A 48 -4.49 -17.72 11.04
CA LEU A 48 -3.34 -17.96 10.17
C LEU A 48 -3.36 -17.07 8.92
N ILE A 49 -4.51 -16.91 8.26
CA ILE A 49 -4.67 -16.06 7.08
C ILE A 49 -4.41 -14.59 7.44
N ILE A 50 -5.02 -14.10 8.51
CA ILE A 50 -4.85 -12.71 8.98
C ILE A 50 -3.38 -12.47 9.38
N GLY A 51 -2.77 -13.40 10.12
CA GLY A 51 -1.37 -13.34 10.51
C GLY A 51 -0.43 -13.32 9.30
N ALA A 52 -0.65 -14.20 8.32
CA ALA A 52 0.14 -14.25 7.09
C ALA A 52 0.04 -12.94 6.30
N PHE A 53 -1.16 -12.34 6.22
CA PHE A 53 -1.36 -11.04 5.58
C PHE A 53 -0.54 -9.93 6.26
N PHE A 54 -0.62 -9.79 7.58
CA PHE A 54 0.16 -8.75 8.29
C PHE A 54 1.67 -8.99 8.22
N ILE A 55 2.12 -10.25 8.23
CA ILE A 55 3.53 -10.60 8.02
C ILE A 55 3.98 -10.16 6.62
N MET A 56 3.19 -10.44 5.58
CA MET A 56 3.46 -9.99 4.21
C MET A 56 3.58 -8.47 4.13
N VAL A 57 2.61 -7.74 4.72
CA VAL A 57 2.64 -6.27 4.79
C VAL A 57 3.90 -5.79 5.51
N GLY A 58 4.32 -6.44 6.59
CA GLY A 58 5.55 -6.10 7.31
C GLY A 58 6.81 -6.22 6.44
N PHE A 59 6.92 -7.28 5.64
CA PHE A 59 8.03 -7.43 4.68
C PHE A 59 7.99 -6.39 3.56
N TYR A 60 6.80 -6.05 3.09
CA TYR A 60 6.60 -5.00 2.10
C TYR A 60 7.03 -3.62 2.64
N CYS A 61 6.54 -3.23 3.82
CA CYS A 61 6.96 -2.01 4.53
C CYS A 61 8.47 -1.94 4.72
N ARG A 62 9.10 -3.05 5.13
CA ARG A 62 10.57 -3.11 5.28
C ARG A 62 11.30 -2.87 3.95
N THR A 63 10.74 -3.36 2.84
CA THR A 63 11.30 -3.17 1.50
C THR A 63 11.18 -1.72 1.03
N LEU A 64 10.03 -1.07 1.27
CA LEU A 64 9.83 0.35 1.00
C LEU A 64 10.73 1.23 1.88
N GLN A 65 10.81 0.94 3.18
CA GLN A 65 11.67 1.67 4.12
C GLN A 65 13.13 1.58 3.69
N ARG A 66 13.60 0.39 3.29
CA ARG A 66 14.95 0.21 2.75
C ARG A 66 15.18 1.09 1.52
N CYS A 67 14.22 1.15 0.59
CA CYS A 67 14.31 2.00 -0.60
C CYS A 67 14.50 3.47 -0.23
N LEU A 68 13.63 3.99 0.63
CA LEU A 68 13.72 5.39 1.08
C LEU A 68 15.01 5.67 1.85
N THR A 69 15.53 4.69 2.59
CA THR A 69 16.79 4.85 3.33
C THR A 69 18.00 4.88 2.41
N LEU A 70 17.97 4.14 1.30
CA LEU A 70 19.05 4.14 0.30
C LEU A 70 19.06 5.39 -0.60
N ILE A 71 17.91 6.04 -0.77
CA ILE A 71 17.80 7.33 -1.48
C ILE A 71 18.46 8.43 -0.65
N LYS A 72 19.12 9.40 -1.30
CA LYS A 72 19.75 10.53 -0.60
C LYS A 72 18.71 11.34 0.17
N PRO A 73 19.02 11.84 1.40
CA PRO A 73 18.06 12.58 2.22
C PRO A 73 17.38 13.76 1.51
N GLU A 74 18.12 14.47 0.64
CA GLU A 74 17.64 15.60 -0.17
C GLU A 74 16.59 15.22 -1.21
N ASN A 75 16.61 13.98 -1.70
CA ASN A 75 15.68 13.47 -2.72
C ASN A 75 14.45 12.81 -2.11
N ARG A 76 14.41 12.61 -0.78
CA ARG A 76 13.29 11.97 -0.08
C ARG A 76 12.10 12.93 0.04
N LYS A 77 10.95 12.56 -0.51
CA LYS A 77 9.68 13.28 -0.30
C LYS A 77 8.99 12.90 1.01
N THR A 78 9.42 11.81 1.65
CA THR A 78 8.86 11.36 2.93
C THR A 78 9.91 10.68 3.81
N LYS A 79 9.60 10.57 5.11
CA LYS A 79 10.43 9.84 6.07
C LYS A 79 10.36 8.33 5.80
N PRO A 80 11.48 7.58 5.87
CA PRO A 80 11.47 6.14 5.66
C PRO A 80 10.52 5.37 6.59
N THR A 81 10.31 5.86 7.82
CA THR A 81 9.42 5.23 8.80
C THR A 81 7.93 5.48 8.55
N SER A 82 7.56 6.42 7.67
CA SER A 82 6.16 6.70 7.37
C SER A 82 5.44 5.53 6.68
N VAL A 83 6.17 4.61 6.05
CA VAL A 83 5.62 3.43 5.39
C VAL A 83 4.93 2.46 6.37
N TRP A 84 5.18 2.58 7.67
CA TRP A 84 4.52 1.75 8.69
C TRP A 84 3.08 2.18 8.98
N TYR A 85 2.65 3.36 8.51
CA TYR A 85 1.24 3.76 8.58
C TYR A 85 0.31 2.85 7.75
N MET A 86 0.86 1.96 6.91
CA MET A 86 0.10 0.87 6.26
C MET A 86 -0.58 -0.08 7.25
N PHE A 87 -0.14 -0.13 8.51
CA PHE A 87 -0.80 -0.92 9.57
C PHE A 87 -1.96 -0.17 10.26
N ALA A 88 -2.12 1.13 10.01
CA ALA A 88 -3.13 1.94 10.68
C ALA A 88 -4.50 1.77 10.04
N VAL A 89 -5.16 0.62 10.22
CA VAL A 89 -6.51 0.38 9.67
C VAL A 89 -7.55 1.26 10.39
N PRO A 90 -8.47 1.96 9.68
CA PRO A 90 -8.69 2.00 8.22
C PRO A 90 -7.96 3.15 7.50
N PHE A 91 -7.17 3.95 8.21
CA PHE A 91 -6.39 5.05 7.64
C PHE A 91 -5.39 4.57 6.56
N ASN A 92 -4.95 3.32 6.64
CA ASN A 92 -4.03 2.70 5.69
C ASN A 92 -4.54 2.78 4.24
N PHE A 93 -5.83 2.61 3.97
CA PHE A 93 -6.35 2.57 2.60
C PHE A 93 -6.11 3.86 1.83
N VAL A 94 -6.20 4.99 2.53
CA VAL A 94 -5.91 6.30 1.95
C VAL A 94 -4.40 6.55 1.97
N GLU A 95 -3.73 6.17 3.07
CA GLU A 95 -2.29 6.40 3.24
C GLU A 95 -1.44 5.64 2.21
N ASP A 96 -1.87 4.45 1.77
CA ASP A 96 -1.19 3.63 0.77
C ASP A 96 -0.95 4.41 -0.53
N PHE A 97 -1.95 5.17 -1.00
CA PHE A 97 -1.80 6.06 -2.16
C PHE A 97 -0.69 7.08 -1.95
N PHE A 98 -0.69 7.75 -0.79
CA PHE A 98 0.32 8.76 -0.50
C PHE A 98 1.71 8.14 -0.32
N ILE A 99 1.82 6.97 0.29
CA ILE A 99 3.10 6.27 0.46
C ILE A 99 3.65 5.91 -0.92
N VAL A 100 2.85 5.28 -1.79
CA VAL A 100 3.26 4.90 -3.15
C VAL A 100 3.72 6.13 -3.94
N VAL A 101 2.93 7.20 -3.96
CA VAL A 101 3.27 8.44 -4.68
C VAL A 101 4.54 9.06 -4.14
N ASN A 102 4.71 9.15 -2.81
CA ASN A 102 5.91 9.72 -2.21
C ASN A 102 7.15 8.87 -2.47
N VAL A 103 7.03 7.54 -2.47
CA VAL A 103 8.12 6.62 -2.82
C VAL A 103 8.50 6.80 -4.28
N ALA A 104 7.53 6.76 -5.20
CA ALA A 104 7.76 6.95 -6.64
C ALA A 104 8.44 8.30 -6.93
N ASN A 105 7.93 9.39 -6.37
CA ASN A 105 8.52 10.72 -6.51
C ASN A 105 9.93 10.81 -5.92
N SER A 106 10.20 10.12 -4.80
CA SER A 106 11.55 10.10 -4.22
C SER A 106 12.55 9.36 -5.12
N ILE A 107 12.12 8.27 -5.75
CA ILE A 107 12.95 7.53 -6.71
C ILE A 107 13.16 8.35 -7.98
N GLU A 108 12.14 9.07 -8.45
CA GLU A 108 12.23 9.94 -9.62
C GLU A 108 13.20 11.11 -9.40
N GLU A 109 13.22 11.73 -8.23
CA GLU A 109 14.25 12.72 -7.89
C GLU A 109 15.65 12.10 -7.84
N GLU A 110 15.79 10.93 -7.22
CA GLU A 110 17.07 10.22 -7.18
C GLU A 110 17.57 9.88 -8.59
N LYS A 111 16.66 9.52 -9.51
CA LYS A 111 16.95 9.24 -10.93
C LYS A 111 17.65 10.39 -11.63
N LYS A 112 17.34 11.65 -11.26
CA LYS A 112 17.96 12.84 -11.87
C LYS A 112 19.47 12.89 -11.61
N SER A 113 19.90 12.40 -10.45
CA SER A 113 21.32 12.40 -10.04
C SER A 113 22.00 11.03 -10.15
N ASN A 114 21.23 9.93 -10.32
CA ASN A 114 21.74 8.57 -10.33
C ASN A 114 21.61 7.91 -11.71
N ALA A 115 22.74 7.78 -12.41
CA ALA A 115 22.80 7.20 -13.76
C ALA A 115 22.29 5.74 -13.84
N LYS A 116 22.39 4.95 -12.76
CA LYS A 116 21.90 3.55 -12.75
C LYS A 116 20.38 3.45 -12.78
N LEU A 117 19.67 4.48 -12.33
CA LEU A 117 18.21 4.54 -12.36
C LEU A 117 17.66 5.08 -13.68
N LYS A 118 18.50 5.65 -14.56
CA LYS A 118 18.05 6.27 -15.82
C LYS A 118 17.27 5.31 -16.73
N ASN A 119 17.65 4.03 -16.73
CA ASN A 119 17.02 2.99 -17.56
C ASN A 119 15.74 2.38 -16.93
N VAL A 120 15.37 2.78 -15.72
CA VAL A 120 14.12 2.32 -15.09
C VAL A 120 12.99 3.23 -15.59
N SER A 121 12.09 2.66 -16.41
CA SER A 121 10.99 3.39 -17.03
C SER A 121 9.77 3.57 -16.11
N ASP A 122 9.50 2.62 -15.22
CA ASP A 122 8.39 2.67 -14.27
C ASP A 122 8.88 2.27 -12.86
N PHE A 123 8.66 3.17 -11.91
CA PHE A 123 9.01 3.01 -10.49
C PHE A 123 7.93 2.28 -9.69
N GLY A 124 6.96 1.69 -10.39
CA GLY A 124 5.82 1.01 -9.79
C GLY A 124 4.71 1.96 -9.38
N MET A 125 4.65 3.17 -9.95
CA MET A 125 3.60 4.13 -9.60
C MET A 125 2.22 3.63 -10.06
N ILE A 126 2.14 3.10 -11.29
CA ILE A 126 0.90 2.54 -11.85
C ILE A 126 0.46 1.32 -11.03
N SER A 127 1.39 0.42 -10.70
CA SER A 127 1.07 -0.79 -9.94
C SER A 127 0.69 -0.52 -8.49
N GLY A 128 1.36 0.43 -7.82
CA GLY A 128 1.03 0.79 -6.43
C GLY A 128 -0.29 1.56 -6.32
N ILE A 129 -0.58 2.45 -7.26
CA ILE A 129 -1.90 3.12 -7.33
C ILE A 129 -2.97 2.09 -7.68
N GLY A 130 -2.72 1.21 -8.64
CA GLY A 130 -3.63 0.13 -9.02
C GLY A 130 -3.98 -0.77 -7.84
N TRP A 131 -2.99 -1.16 -7.03
CA TRP A 131 -3.22 -1.92 -5.80
C TRP A 131 -4.07 -1.15 -4.78
N SER A 132 -3.78 0.14 -4.59
CA SER A 132 -4.55 0.98 -3.65
C SER A 132 -6.01 1.12 -4.08
N ILE A 133 -6.27 1.31 -5.39
CA ILE A 133 -7.63 1.30 -5.95
C ILE A 133 -8.30 -0.05 -5.73
N ALA A 134 -7.59 -1.14 -6.00
CA ALA A 134 -8.09 -2.49 -5.85
C ALA A 134 -8.47 -2.83 -4.40
N GLN A 135 -7.69 -2.34 -3.42
CA GLN A 135 -8.06 -2.46 -2.00
C GLN A 135 -9.35 -1.71 -1.67
N VAL A 136 -9.51 -0.48 -2.15
CA VAL A 136 -10.75 0.29 -1.94
C VAL A 136 -11.94 -0.41 -2.57
N LEU A 137 -11.79 -0.92 -3.82
CA LEU A 137 -12.84 -1.66 -4.52
C LEU A 137 -13.13 -3.02 -3.88
N SER A 138 -12.19 -3.62 -3.14
CA SER A 138 -12.43 -4.90 -2.46
C SER A 138 -13.49 -4.84 -1.37
N PHE A 139 -13.81 -3.63 -0.87
CA PHE A 139 -14.89 -3.41 0.09
C PHE A 139 -16.29 -3.45 -0.53
N VAL A 140 -16.42 -3.46 -1.87
CA VAL A 140 -17.72 -3.68 -2.49
C VAL A 140 -18.12 -5.15 -2.26
N PRO A 141 -19.24 -5.45 -1.57
CA PRO A 141 -19.68 -6.82 -1.31
C PRO A 141 -20.35 -7.43 -2.55
N ASN A 142 -19.64 -7.43 -3.69
CA ASN A 142 -20.09 -8.00 -4.95
C ASN A 142 -18.92 -8.71 -5.65
N ILE A 143 -19.21 -9.33 -6.81
CA ILE A 143 -18.18 -10.01 -7.61
C ILE A 143 -17.05 -9.07 -8.03
N VAL A 144 -17.33 -7.78 -8.19
CA VAL A 144 -16.31 -6.76 -8.54
C VAL A 144 -15.32 -6.60 -7.39
N GLY A 145 -15.78 -6.57 -6.14
CA GLY A 145 -14.90 -6.51 -4.97
C GLY A 145 -14.03 -7.75 -4.81
N GLN A 146 -14.57 -8.94 -5.07
CA GLN A 146 -13.79 -10.18 -5.04
C GLN A 146 -12.67 -10.19 -6.11
N ILE A 147 -13.01 -9.80 -7.35
CA ILE A 147 -12.04 -9.68 -8.44
C ILE A 147 -11.00 -8.59 -8.11
N ALA A 148 -11.43 -7.45 -7.57
CA ALA A 148 -10.55 -6.38 -7.16
C ALA A 148 -9.55 -6.85 -6.09
N GLY A 149 -9.99 -7.62 -5.08
CA GLY A 149 -9.09 -8.18 -4.07
C GLY A 149 -7.98 -9.06 -4.69
N ILE A 150 -8.33 -9.94 -5.62
CA ILE A 150 -7.36 -10.81 -6.31
C ILE A 150 -6.37 -9.98 -7.15
N LEU A 151 -6.89 -9.04 -7.95
CA LEU A 151 -6.05 -8.15 -8.76
C LEU A 151 -5.13 -7.29 -7.88
N GLY A 152 -5.64 -6.83 -6.74
CA GLY A 152 -4.88 -6.08 -5.74
C GLY A 152 -3.69 -6.88 -5.22
N MET A 153 -3.88 -8.16 -4.90
CA MET A 153 -2.80 -9.05 -4.48
C MET A 153 -1.73 -9.24 -5.56
N ILE A 154 -2.12 -9.39 -6.82
CA ILE A 154 -1.16 -9.50 -7.93
C ILE A 154 -0.37 -8.20 -8.09
N LEU A 155 -1.06 -7.06 -8.02
CA LEU A 155 -0.46 -5.73 -8.19
C LEU A 155 0.51 -5.38 -7.05
N VAL A 156 0.20 -5.71 -5.80
CA VAL A 156 1.11 -5.45 -4.67
C VAL A 156 2.36 -6.30 -4.77
N ILE A 157 2.24 -7.58 -5.15
CA ILE A 157 3.40 -8.45 -5.36
C ILE A 157 4.26 -7.91 -6.51
N TYR A 158 3.65 -7.56 -7.64
CA TYR A 158 4.38 -6.98 -8.76
C TYR A 158 5.10 -5.69 -8.35
N HIS A 159 4.40 -4.75 -7.71
CA HIS A 159 4.98 -3.51 -7.21
C HIS A 159 6.14 -3.78 -6.23
N TRP A 160 5.96 -4.72 -5.30
CA TRP A 160 6.99 -5.11 -4.34
C TRP A 160 8.26 -5.63 -5.04
N THR A 161 8.13 -6.48 -6.06
CA THR A 161 9.29 -6.96 -6.82
C THR A 161 10.03 -5.83 -7.54
N GLN A 162 9.33 -4.82 -8.03
CA GLN A 162 9.94 -3.66 -8.69
C GLN A 162 10.75 -2.81 -7.69
N ILE A 163 10.20 -2.53 -6.50
CA ILE A 163 10.95 -1.83 -5.46
C ILE A 163 12.16 -2.65 -4.99
N ALA A 164 12.03 -3.98 -4.89
CA ALA A 164 13.15 -4.84 -4.52
C ALA A 164 14.30 -4.80 -5.55
N LYS A 165 13.99 -4.70 -6.85
CA LYS A 165 15.00 -4.49 -7.91
C LYS A 165 15.68 -3.13 -7.76
N ILE A 166 14.91 -2.07 -7.52
CA ILE A 166 15.44 -0.71 -7.31
C ILE A 166 16.36 -0.67 -6.08
N ASN A 167 15.99 -1.36 -5.00
CA ASN A 167 16.83 -1.51 -3.80
C ASN A 167 18.21 -2.11 -4.12
N LYS A 168 18.28 -3.12 -4.99
CA LYS A 168 19.57 -3.69 -5.42
C LYS A 168 20.40 -2.66 -6.18
N LEU A 169 19.80 -1.96 -7.14
CA LEU A 169 20.48 -0.94 -7.94
C LEU A 169 21.02 0.22 -7.09
N LEU A 170 20.25 0.63 -6.07
CA LEU A 170 20.63 1.68 -5.13
C LEU A 170 21.73 1.22 -4.17
N ALA A 171 21.65 0.01 -3.62
CA ALA A 171 22.64 -0.54 -2.70
C ALA A 171 24.03 -0.67 -3.36
N ASP A 172 24.08 -1.09 -4.63
CA ASP A 172 25.31 -1.17 -5.41
C ASP A 172 25.97 0.20 -5.67
N ASN A 173 25.25 1.29 -5.43
CA ASN A 173 25.77 2.65 -5.59
C ASN A 173 26.42 3.17 -4.30
N VAL A 174 25.85 2.81 -3.14
CA VAL A 174 26.40 3.19 -1.82
C VAL A 174 27.76 2.54 -1.56
N LEU A 175 28.00 1.32 -2.08
CA LEU A 175 29.28 0.62 -1.94
C LEU A 175 30.40 1.14 -2.86
N LYS A 176 30.10 2.08 -3.76
CA LYS A 176 31.05 2.66 -4.72
C LYS A 176 31.32 4.15 -4.50
N GLN A 177 30.69 4.75 -3.49
CA GLN A 177 30.98 6.10 -3.02
C GLN A 177 31.88 6.02 -1.79
#